data_AF-A0A2D5B5E9-F1
#
_entry.id   AF-A0A2D5B5E9-F1
#
_cell.length_a   1.000
_cell.length_b   1.000
_cell.length_c   1.000
_cell.angle_alpha   90.00
_cell.angle_beta   90.00
_cell.angle_gamma   90.00
#
_symmetry.space_group_name_H-M   'P 1'
#
loop_
_entity.id
_entity.type
_entity.pdbx_description
1 polymer ?
#
loop_
_entity_poly.entity_id
_entity_poly.type
_entity_poly.pdbx_seq_one_letter_code
_entity_poly.pdbx_strand_id
1 'polypeptide(L)'
;MSLWSELTRRSPVLAGTAVFHLMMLLVAVGLFAFDPREVMGINVWIKPMKFMASITIYLVTVAWLIGYIERPRWSVRTIAWGISVCMVVETTMLFLQAGRGVRSHFNDASSFDATIFGIMGIGVIIDTLLMLLMLILFFRHRTKLPGTYLWGIRLGILMFLAGGIVGGWISSHGGHTVGAIDGGPGLPLLNWSVNAGDLRIAHALGLHGLQVMPIAGYLLSKRLDSRFGPVATTTMLVTFSVLYGATMLGMFLQAMAGVSIVTLWQ
;
A
#
# COMPACT_ATOMS: atom_id res chain seq x y z
N MET A 1 -5.27 3.80 -27.27
CA MET A 1 -6.19 3.84 -26.11
C MET A 1 -5.46 4.53 -24.96
N SER A 2 -6.11 5.45 -24.25
CA SER A 2 -5.52 6.12 -23.08
C SER A 2 -5.52 5.21 -21.85
N LEU A 3 -4.63 5.45 -20.88
CA LEU A 3 -4.60 4.72 -19.61
C LEU A 3 -5.98 4.74 -18.91
N TRP A 4 -6.64 5.90 -18.90
CA TRP A 4 -7.97 6.05 -18.33
C TRP A 4 -8.99 5.12 -18.99
N SER A 5 -9.08 5.13 -20.32
CA SER A 5 -10.01 4.27 -21.05
C SER A 5 -9.78 2.77 -20.78
N GLU A 6 -8.52 2.38 -20.58
CA GLU A 6 -8.14 1.01 -20.25
C GLU A 6 -8.57 0.63 -18.83
N LEU A 7 -8.34 1.51 -17.85
CA LEU A 7 -8.75 1.27 -16.46
C LEU A 7 -10.26 1.18 -16.31
N THR A 8 -11.01 2.11 -16.93
CA THR A 8 -12.48 2.08 -16.90
C THR A 8 -13.04 0.81 -17.55
N ARG A 9 -12.41 0.32 -18.63
CA ARG A 9 -12.81 -0.94 -19.27
C ARG A 9 -12.55 -2.15 -18.37
N ARG A 10 -11.46 -2.15 -17.60
CA ARG A 10 -11.09 -3.26 -16.70
C ARG A 10 -11.94 -3.29 -15.43
N SER A 11 -12.11 -2.13 -14.80
CA SER A 11 -12.94 -1.99 -13.60
C SER A 11 -13.40 -0.53 -13.47
N PRO A 12 -14.64 -0.20 -13.89
CA PRO A 12 -15.14 1.17 -13.80
C PRO A 12 -15.27 1.63 -12.34
N VAL A 13 -15.57 0.70 -11.42
CA VAL A 13 -15.69 0.97 -9.98
C VAL A 13 -14.36 1.42 -9.41
N LEU A 14 -13.29 0.61 -9.56
CA LEU A 14 -11.97 0.96 -9.02
C LEU A 14 -11.38 2.19 -9.70
N ALA A 15 -11.60 2.36 -11.01
CA ALA A 15 -11.16 3.54 -11.75
C ALA A 15 -11.84 4.82 -11.24
N GLY A 16 -13.16 4.79 -11.02
CA GLY A 16 -13.91 5.90 -10.43
C GLY A 16 -13.44 6.21 -9.00
N THR A 17 -13.24 5.17 -8.18
CA THR A 17 -12.72 5.33 -6.81
C THR A 17 -11.30 5.92 -6.82
N ALA A 18 -10.44 5.54 -7.77
CA ALA A 18 -9.10 6.12 -7.88
C ALA A 18 -9.16 7.62 -8.21
N VAL A 19 -10.05 8.04 -9.10
CA VAL A 19 -10.25 9.46 -9.40
C VAL A 19 -10.77 10.21 -8.18
N PHE A 20 -11.72 9.62 -7.43
CA PHE A 20 -12.18 10.20 -6.17
C PHE A 20 -11.02 10.46 -5.19
N HIS A 21 -10.13 9.47 -4.98
CA HIS A 21 -8.98 9.64 -4.09
C HIS A 21 -7.96 10.66 -4.62
N LEU A 22 -7.76 10.72 -5.95
CA LEU A 22 -6.93 11.75 -6.57
C LEU A 22 -7.51 13.16 -6.32
N MET A 23 -8.83 13.33 -6.39
CA MET A 23 -9.47 14.61 -6.07
C MET A 23 -9.34 14.93 -4.57
N MET A 24 -9.49 13.94 -3.70
CA MET A 24 -9.25 14.11 -2.26
C MET A 24 -7.79 14.48 -1.96
N LEU A 25 -6.81 13.94 -2.70
CA LEU A 25 -5.42 14.38 -2.60
C LEU A 25 -5.28 15.88 -2.87
N LEU A 26 -5.91 16.39 -3.94
CA LEU A 26 -5.89 17.82 -4.26
C LEU A 26 -6.55 18.67 -3.17
N VAL A 27 -7.64 18.18 -2.58
CA VAL A 27 -8.28 18.83 -1.43
C VAL A 27 -7.33 18.88 -0.23
N ALA A 28 -6.66 17.78 0.12
CA ALA A 28 -5.71 17.75 1.22
C ALA A 28 -4.50 18.66 0.98
N VAL A 29 -4.01 18.76 -0.26
CA VAL A 29 -2.96 19.72 -0.66
C VAL A 29 -3.44 21.16 -0.48
N GLY A 30 -4.67 21.46 -0.88
CA GLY A 30 -5.28 22.78 -0.65
C GLY A 30 -5.35 23.10 0.84
N LEU A 31 -5.87 22.18 1.66
CA LEU A 31 -5.99 22.37 3.10
C LEU A 31 -4.64 22.49 3.81
N PHE A 32 -3.64 21.72 3.38
CA PHE A 32 -2.25 21.84 3.87
C PHE A 32 -1.71 23.27 3.75
N ALA A 33 -2.07 24.01 2.69
CA ALA A 33 -1.61 25.38 2.48
C ALA A 33 -2.26 26.41 3.42
N PHE A 34 -3.43 26.11 3.99
CA PHE A 34 -4.24 27.07 4.76
C PHE A 34 -4.49 26.68 6.22
N ASP A 35 -4.21 25.45 6.61
CA ASP A 35 -4.40 24.95 7.97
C ASP A 35 -3.05 24.61 8.61
N PRO A 36 -2.52 25.45 9.51
CA PRO A 36 -1.19 25.28 10.10
C PRO A 36 -1.17 24.27 11.25
N ARG A 37 -2.31 23.69 11.64
CA ARG A 37 -2.37 22.76 12.78
C ARG A 37 -1.45 21.58 12.56
N GLU A 38 -0.89 21.07 13.65
CA GLU A 38 -0.02 19.91 13.65
C GLU A 38 -0.55 18.81 14.57
N VAL A 39 -0.28 17.57 14.19
CA VAL A 39 -0.47 16.38 15.01
C VAL A 39 0.84 15.60 14.93
N MET A 40 1.49 15.39 16.08
CA MET A 40 2.79 14.68 16.17
C MET A 40 3.92 15.39 15.42
N GLY A 41 4.02 16.71 15.58
CA GLY A 41 5.11 17.52 15.03
C GLY A 41 5.10 17.67 13.51
N ILE A 42 3.96 17.39 12.87
CA ILE A 42 3.77 17.54 11.44
C ILE A 42 2.35 17.98 11.12
N ASN A 43 2.19 18.73 10.02
CA ASN A 43 0.90 19.25 9.59
C ASN A 43 -0.17 18.14 9.48
N VAL A 44 -1.39 18.43 9.96
CA VAL A 44 -2.49 17.46 10.03
C VAL A 44 -2.89 16.87 8.68
N TRP A 45 -2.69 17.59 7.58
CA TRP A 45 -3.08 17.17 6.23
C TRP A 45 -2.02 16.31 5.52
N ILE A 46 -0.78 16.26 6.04
CA ILE A 46 0.28 15.44 5.44
C ILE A 46 -0.07 13.94 5.47
N LYS A 47 -0.73 13.45 6.52
CA LYS A 47 -1.17 12.05 6.56
C LYS A 47 -2.25 11.77 5.50
N PRO A 48 -3.37 12.53 5.42
CA PRO A 48 -4.30 12.44 4.30
C PRO A 48 -3.63 12.48 2.92
N MET A 49 -2.69 13.41 2.68
CA MET A 49 -1.97 13.48 1.39
C MET A 49 -1.25 12.17 1.05
N LYS A 50 -0.47 11.62 1.99
CA LYS A 50 0.26 10.35 1.78
C LYS A 50 -0.70 9.18 1.51
N PHE A 51 -1.78 9.10 2.27
CA PHE A 51 -2.78 8.05 2.08
C PHE A 51 -3.49 8.20 0.74
N MET A 52 -3.94 9.40 0.35
CA MET A 52 -4.64 9.59 -0.93
C MET A 52 -3.75 9.28 -2.12
N ALA A 53 -2.48 9.68 -2.07
CA ALA A 53 -1.50 9.34 -3.11
C ALA A 53 -1.30 7.82 -3.21
N SER A 54 -1.05 7.14 -2.09
CA SER A 54 -0.84 5.69 -2.05
C SER A 54 -2.09 4.91 -2.47
N ILE A 55 -3.26 5.26 -1.94
CA ILE A 55 -4.55 4.63 -2.28
C ILE A 55 -4.88 4.82 -3.76
N THR A 56 -4.61 6.00 -4.34
CA THR A 56 -4.81 6.22 -5.78
C THR A 56 -3.96 5.26 -6.61
N ILE A 57 -2.66 5.14 -6.28
CA ILE A 57 -1.74 4.22 -6.95
C ILE A 57 -2.20 2.77 -6.76
N TYR A 58 -2.60 2.39 -5.55
CA TYR A 58 -3.13 1.08 -5.21
C TYR A 58 -4.36 0.73 -6.05
N LEU A 59 -5.38 1.60 -6.08
CA LEU A 59 -6.62 1.39 -6.82
C LEU A 59 -6.38 1.27 -8.33
N VAL A 60 -5.50 2.11 -8.90
CA VAL A 60 -5.09 2.00 -10.31
C VAL A 60 -4.41 0.65 -10.57
N THR A 61 -3.53 0.23 -9.66
CA THR A 61 -2.82 -1.05 -9.76
C THR A 61 -3.79 -2.23 -9.72
N VAL A 62 -4.70 -2.26 -8.74
CA VAL A 62 -5.70 -3.33 -8.61
C VAL A 62 -6.65 -3.32 -9.81
N ALA A 63 -7.11 -2.14 -10.27
CA ALA A 63 -7.95 -2.02 -11.46
C ALA A 63 -7.26 -2.59 -12.71
N TRP A 64 -5.95 -2.37 -12.85
CA TRP A 64 -5.18 -2.95 -13.93
C TRP A 64 -5.12 -4.48 -13.82
N LEU A 65 -4.70 -4.98 -12.66
CA LEU A 65 -4.45 -6.39 -12.43
C LEU A 65 -5.73 -7.23 -12.47
N ILE A 66 -6.82 -6.76 -11.86
CA ILE A 66 -8.09 -7.49 -11.79
C ILE A 66 -8.69 -7.74 -13.18
N GLY A 67 -8.35 -6.90 -14.18
CA GLY A 67 -8.75 -7.09 -15.57
C GLY A 67 -8.21 -8.35 -16.23
N TYR A 68 -7.25 -9.05 -15.61
CA TYR A 68 -6.76 -10.35 -16.07
C TYR A 68 -7.51 -11.56 -15.47
N ILE A 69 -8.44 -11.32 -14.53
CA ILE A 69 -9.26 -12.35 -13.91
C ILE A 69 -10.61 -12.38 -14.63
N GLU A 70 -10.82 -13.38 -15.48
CA GLU A 70 -12.07 -13.50 -16.25
C GLU A 70 -13.19 -14.20 -15.47
N ARG A 71 -12.85 -15.11 -14.55
CA ARG A 71 -13.80 -15.94 -13.78
C ARG A 71 -13.27 -16.26 -12.37
N PRO A 72 -14.19 -16.51 -11.41
CA PRO A 72 -15.64 -16.31 -11.52
C PRO A 72 -16.03 -14.82 -11.45
N ARG A 73 -17.10 -14.40 -12.14
CA ARG A 73 -17.47 -12.97 -12.21
C ARG A 73 -17.85 -12.35 -10.87
N TRP A 74 -18.38 -13.15 -9.94
CA TRP A 74 -18.74 -12.66 -8.61
C TRP A 74 -17.50 -12.17 -7.85
N SER A 75 -16.36 -12.87 -7.96
CA SER A 75 -15.16 -12.52 -7.18
C SER A 75 -14.54 -11.20 -7.66
N VAL A 76 -14.53 -10.97 -8.97
CA VAL A 76 -14.10 -9.68 -9.56
C VAL A 76 -14.95 -8.54 -9.01
N ARG A 77 -16.29 -8.72 -8.97
CA ARG A 77 -17.21 -7.73 -8.43
C ARG A 77 -17.00 -7.51 -6.93
N THR A 78 -16.84 -8.58 -6.16
CA THR A 78 -16.59 -8.54 -4.71
C THR A 78 -15.31 -7.81 -4.38
N ILE A 79 -14.20 -8.11 -5.08
CA ILE A 79 -12.92 -7.43 -4.88
C ILE A 79 -13.06 -5.94 -5.24
N ALA A 80 -13.61 -5.61 -6.41
CA ALA A 80 -13.71 -4.23 -6.87
C ALA A 80 -14.56 -3.34 -5.95
N TRP A 81 -15.74 -3.81 -5.55
CA TRP A 81 -16.61 -3.07 -4.64
C TRP A 81 -16.10 -3.07 -3.21
N GLY A 82 -15.64 -4.22 -2.70
CA GLY A 82 -15.14 -4.34 -1.33
C GLY A 82 -13.95 -3.41 -1.08
N ILE A 83 -12.93 -3.45 -1.94
CA ILE A 83 -11.78 -2.55 -1.85
C ILE A 83 -12.25 -1.09 -1.96
N SER A 84 -13.14 -0.78 -2.90
CA SER A 84 -13.62 0.61 -3.07
C SER A 84 -14.33 1.15 -1.82
N VAL A 85 -15.19 0.35 -1.20
CA VAL A 85 -15.88 0.73 0.04
C VAL A 85 -14.88 0.91 1.17
N CYS A 86 -13.95 -0.02 1.37
CA CYS A 86 -12.90 0.09 2.38
C CYS A 86 -12.09 1.39 2.22
N MET A 87 -11.65 1.71 1.00
CA MET A 87 -10.84 2.90 0.73
C MET A 87 -11.63 4.21 0.92
N VAL A 88 -12.91 4.25 0.54
CA VAL A 88 -13.77 5.44 0.76
C VAL A 88 -14.02 5.66 2.26
N VAL A 89 -14.29 4.59 3.02
CA VAL A 89 -14.48 4.68 4.48
C VAL A 89 -13.19 5.14 5.15
N GLU A 90 -12.05 4.52 4.82
CA GLU A 90 -10.72 4.90 5.31
C GLU A 90 -10.43 6.38 5.07
N THR A 91 -10.65 6.85 3.84
CA THR A 91 -10.47 8.26 3.46
C THR A 91 -11.37 9.18 4.26
N THR A 92 -12.66 8.84 4.40
CA THR A 92 -13.61 9.65 5.17
C THR A 92 -13.15 9.81 6.63
N MET A 93 -12.70 8.71 7.24
CA MET A 93 -12.21 8.70 8.62
C MET A 93 -10.90 9.47 8.79
N LEU A 94 -9.97 9.35 7.83
CA LEU A 94 -8.74 10.13 7.83
C LEU A 94 -9.00 11.63 7.76
N PHE A 95 -9.89 12.06 6.86
CA PHE A 95 -10.24 13.47 6.72
C PHE A 95 -10.99 13.99 7.95
N LEU A 96 -11.88 13.19 8.53
CA LEU A 96 -12.57 13.54 9.77
C LEU A 96 -11.59 13.79 10.92
N GLN A 97 -10.65 12.86 11.14
CA GLN A 97 -9.67 12.98 12.23
C GLN A 97 -8.66 14.12 11.99
N ALA A 98 -8.22 14.32 10.74
CA ALA A 98 -7.37 15.46 10.38
C ALA A 98 -8.10 16.80 10.59
N GLY A 99 -9.37 16.89 10.17
CA GLY A 99 -10.21 18.06 10.38
C GLY A 99 -10.42 18.37 11.87
N ARG A 100 -10.54 17.35 12.72
CA ARG A 100 -10.58 17.46 14.18
C ARG A 100 -9.22 17.79 14.82
N GLY A 101 -8.12 17.71 14.08
CA GLY A 101 -6.77 17.95 14.59
C GLY A 101 -6.30 16.87 15.57
N VAL A 102 -6.72 15.62 15.37
CA VAL A 102 -6.37 14.48 16.24
C VAL A 102 -5.78 13.33 15.44
N ARG A 103 -5.18 12.36 16.15
CA ARG A 103 -4.64 11.14 15.53
C ARG A 103 -5.78 10.28 14.98
N SER A 104 -5.57 9.68 13.80
CA SER A 104 -6.50 8.70 13.24
C SER A 104 -6.19 7.24 13.57
N HIS A 105 -4.92 6.93 13.82
CA HIS A 105 -4.48 5.59 14.25
C HIS A 105 -3.90 5.70 15.65
N PHE A 106 -4.09 4.66 16.47
CA PHE A 106 -3.63 4.61 17.87
C PHE A 106 -4.25 5.73 18.73
N ASN A 107 -5.48 6.14 18.40
CA ASN A 107 -6.20 7.16 19.15
C ASN A 107 -7.33 6.50 19.95
N ASP A 108 -7.09 6.32 21.23
CA ASP A 108 -8.02 5.78 22.22
C ASP A 108 -8.41 6.84 23.27
N ALA A 109 -8.16 8.12 22.98
CA ALA A 109 -8.46 9.22 23.91
C ALA A 109 -9.96 9.36 24.24
N SER A 110 -10.84 8.84 23.38
CA SER A 110 -12.29 8.78 23.61
C SER A 110 -12.89 7.52 22.96
N SER A 111 -14.09 7.15 23.39
CA SER A 111 -14.85 6.03 22.77
C SER A 111 -15.12 6.27 21.28
N PHE A 112 -15.33 7.52 20.89
CA PHE A 112 -15.52 7.91 19.49
C PHE A 112 -14.23 7.71 18.67
N ASP A 113 -13.09 8.15 19.19
CA ASP A 113 -11.79 7.98 18.53
C ASP A 113 -11.40 6.50 18.41
N ALA A 114 -11.61 5.72 19.47
CA ALA A 114 -11.38 4.28 19.47
C ALA A 114 -12.29 3.56 18.45
N THR A 115 -13.54 4.01 18.32
CA THR A 115 -14.48 3.45 17.32
C THR A 115 -14.02 3.74 15.90
N ILE A 116 -13.58 4.97 15.61
CA ILE A 116 -13.01 5.33 14.30
C ILE A 116 -11.81 4.43 13.99
N PHE A 117 -10.85 4.34 14.92
CA PHE A 117 -9.68 3.51 14.72
C PHE A 117 -10.02 2.03 14.51
N GLY A 118 -11.01 1.50 15.25
CA GLY A 118 -11.50 0.13 15.09
C GLY A 118 -12.11 -0.14 13.72
N ILE A 119 -12.92 0.79 13.18
CA ILE A 119 -13.52 0.65 11.84
C ILE A 119 -12.44 0.66 10.75
N MET A 120 -11.44 1.53 10.86
CA MET A 120 -10.28 1.56 9.95
C MET A 120 -9.55 0.20 9.98
N GLY A 121 -9.31 -0.35 11.18
CA GLY A 121 -8.70 -1.67 11.34
C GLY A 121 -9.50 -2.80 10.69
N ILE A 122 -10.83 -2.80 10.82
CA ILE A 122 -11.72 -3.74 10.12
C ILE A 122 -11.59 -3.60 8.60
N GLY A 123 -11.52 -2.35 8.10
CA GLY A 123 -11.31 -2.06 6.68
C GLY A 123 -10.02 -2.68 6.15
N VAL A 124 -8.92 -2.56 6.88
CA VAL A 124 -7.62 -3.17 6.53
C VAL A 124 -7.71 -4.70 6.49
N ILE A 125 -8.40 -5.33 7.44
CA ILE A 125 -8.59 -6.79 7.45
C ILE A 125 -9.38 -7.24 6.22
N ILE A 126 -10.47 -6.54 5.89
CA ILE A 126 -11.29 -6.85 4.71
C ILE A 126 -10.45 -6.70 3.43
N ASP A 127 -9.74 -5.59 3.26
CA ASP A 127 -8.86 -5.35 2.10
C ASP A 127 -7.80 -6.45 1.96
N THR A 128 -7.16 -6.84 3.06
CA THR A 128 -6.18 -7.94 3.11
C THR A 128 -6.81 -9.26 2.62
N LEU A 129 -8.02 -9.60 3.06
CA LEU A 129 -8.72 -10.80 2.63
C LEU A 129 -9.12 -10.75 1.14
N LEU A 130 -9.48 -9.57 0.62
CA LEU A 130 -9.79 -9.39 -0.80
C LEU A 130 -8.53 -9.51 -1.68
N MET A 131 -7.39 -9.01 -1.21
CA MET A 131 -6.10 -9.19 -1.88
C MET A 131 -5.62 -10.65 -1.83
N LEU A 132 -5.87 -11.36 -0.72
CA LEU A 132 -5.64 -12.80 -0.63
C LEU A 132 -6.54 -13.57 -1.60
N LEU A 133 -7.83 -13.23 -1.71
CA LEU A 133 -8.73 -13.80 -2.70
C LEU A 133 -8.19 -13.57 -4.12
N MET A 134 -7.74 -12.35 -4.43
CA MET A 134 -7.14 -12.02 -5.71
C MET A 134 -5.90 -12.87 -6.02
N LEU A 135 -5.01 -13.06 -5.03
CA LEU A 135 -3.86 -13.95 -5.15
C LEU A 135 -4.27 -15.39 -5.46
N ILE A 136 -5.24 -15.93 -4.71
CA ILE A 136 -5.77 -17.28 -4.91
C ILE A 136 -6.32 -17.43 -6.33
N LEU A 137 -7.01 -16.42 -6.86
CA LEU A 137 -7.54 -16.45 -8.22
C LEU A 137 -6.42 -16.52 -9.28
N PHE A 138 -5.33 -15.78 -9.10
CA PHE A 138 -4.15 -15.86 -9.98
C PHE A 138 -3.41 -17.19 -9.93
N PHE A 139 -3.58 -17.98 -8.87
CA PHE A 139 -3.07 -19.36 -8.80
C PHE A 139 -4.05 -20.38 -9.39
N ARG A 140 -5.35 -20.23 -9.12
CA ARG A 140 -6.37 -21.22 -9.50
C ARG A 140 -6.80 -21.15 -10.95
N HIS A 141 -6.77 -19.97 -11.57
CA HIS A 141 -7.26 -19.78 -12.93
C HIS A 141 -6.13 -19.55 -13.92
N ARG A 142 -6.26 -20.13 -15.11
CA ARG A 142 -5.33 -19.88 -16.21
C ARG A 142 -5.55 -18.47 -16.74
N THR A 143 -4.44 -17.75 -16.94
CA THR A 143 -4.43 -16.46 -17.61
C THR A 143 -3.66 -16.59 -18.93
N LYS A 144 -3.90 -15.69 -19.89
CA LYS A 144 -3.15 -15.63 -21.15
C LYS A 144 -1.86 -14.81 -21.03
N LEU A 145 -1.36 -14.62 -19.81
CA LEU A 145 -0.19 -13.80 -19.53
C LEU A 145 1.11 -14.59 -19.76
N PRO A 146 2.20 -13.91 -20.19
CA PRO A 146 3.54 -14.49 -20.11
C PRO A 146 3.84 -14.96 -18.68
N GLY A 147 4.48 -16.11 -18.53
CA GLY A 147 4.72 -16.74 -17.23
C GLY A 147 5.45 -15.82 -16.25
N THR A 148 6.47 -15.10 -16.72
CA THR A 148 7.23 -14.13 -15.93
C THR A 148 6.36 -12.98 -15.43
N TYR A 149 5.47 -12.43 -16.27
CA TYR A 149 4.58 -11.36 -15.83
C TYR A 149 3.55 -11.87 -14.80
N LEU A 150 2.98 -13.06 -15.01
CA LEU A 150 2.07 -13.68 -14.04
C LEU A 150 2.75 -13.91 -12.68
N TRP A 151 4.00 -14.36 -12.66
CA TRP A 151 4.77 -14.46 -11.42
C TRP A 151 5.03 -13.10 -10.77
N GLY A 152 5.24 -12.05 -11.56
CA GLY A 152 5.37 -10.68 -11.04
C GLY A 152 4.11 -10.23 -10.31
N ILE A 153 2.93 -10.58 -10.83
CA ILE A 153 1.65 -10.33 -10.17
C ILE A 153 1.54 -11.09 -8.84
N ARG A 154 1.83 -12.39 -8.85
CA ARG A 154 1.74 -13.24 -7.64
C ARG A 154 2.69 -12.78 -6.55
N LEU A 155 3.96 -12.52 -6.90
CA LEU A 155 4.98 -12.06 -5.97
C LEU A 155 4.69 -10.64 -5.47
N GLY A 156 4.11 -9.77 -6.30
CA GLY A 156 3.70 -8.43 -5.88
C GLY A 156 2.59 -8.45 -4.84
N ILE A 157 1.55 -9.28 -5.04
CA ILE A 157 0.48 -9.43 -4.05
C ILE A 157 1.00 -10.11 -2.78
N LEU A 158 1.89 -11.11 -2.88
CA LEU A 158 2.53 -11.72 -1.71
C LEU A 158 3.33 -10.68 -0.89
N MET A 159 4.08 -9.81 -1.56
CA MET A 159 4.83 -8.74 -0.90
C MET A 159 3.90 -7.73 -0.22
N PHE A 160 2.78 -7.37 -0.87
CA PHE A 160 1.74 -6.54 -0.28
C PHE A 160 1.17 -7.14 1.01
N LEU A 161 0.84 -8.43 0.99
CA LEU A 161 0.35 -9.15 2.17
C LEU A 161 1.40 -9.20 3.28
N ALA A 162 2.68 -9.41 2.94
CA ALA A 162 3.78 -9.32 3.90
C ALA A 162 3.91 -7.91 4.50
N GLY A 163 3.75 -6.86 3.69
CA GLY A 163 3.64 -5.48 4.17
C GLY A 163 2.47 -5.29 5.13
N GLY A 164 1.32 -5.90 4.84
CA GLY A 164 0.16 -5.93 5.73
C GLY A 164 0.46 -6.54 7.10
N ILE A 165 1.26 -7.60 7.16
CA ILE A 165 1.71 -8.21 8.43
C ILE A 165 2.53 -7.20 9.25
N VAL A 166 3.45 -6.46 8.63
CA VAL A 166 4.19 -5.38 9.31
C VAL A 166 3.24 -4.28 9.81
N GLY A 167 2.22 -3.92 9.02
CA GLY A 167 1.19 -2.96 9.43
C GLY A 167 0.39 -3.45 10.64
N GLY A 168 0.02 -4.73 10.66
CA GLY A 168 -0.62 -5.39 11.80
C GLY A 168 0.25 -5.36 13.05
N TRP A 169 1.56 -5.60 12.91
CA TRP A 169 2.52 -5.51 14.00
C TRP A 169 2.62 -4.09 14.58
N ILE A 170 2.74 -3.08 13.72
CA ILE A 170 2.70 -1.65 14.13
C ILE A 170 1.43 -1.38 14.93
N SER A 171 0.28 -1.86 14.43
CA SER A 171 -1.00 -1.63 15.06
C SER A 171 -1.15 -2.33 16.41
N SER A 172 -0.65 -3.55 16.57
CA SER A 172 -0.73 -4.29 17.84
C SER A 172 0.17 -3.71 18.93
N HIS A 173 1.20 -2.93 18.55
CA HIS A 173 2.12 -2.28 19.48
C HIS A 173 1.82 -0.79 19.69
N GLY A 174 0.76 -0.26 19.07
CA GLY A 174 0.29 1.11 19.29
C GLY A 174 1.21 2.20 18.72
N GLY A 175 2.15 1.85 17.85
CA GLY A 175 3.12 2.80 17.31
C GLY A 175 4.09 2.18 16.32
N HIS A 176 4.79 3.03 15.57
CA HIS A 176 5.72 2.58 14.51
C HIS A 176 7.20 2.82 14.84
N THR A 177 7.49 3.64 15.86
CA THR A 177 8.85 3.95 16.31
C THR A 177 9.30 2.94 17.35
N VAL A 178 10.53 2.46 17.22
CA VAL A 178 11.15 1.51 18.15
C VAL A 178 12.39 2.15 18.75
N GLY A 179 12.55 2.03 20.07
CA GLY A 179 13.63 2.70 20.81
C GLY A 179 13.31 4.16 21.19
N ALA A 180 12.16 4.69 20.80
CA ALA A 180 11.66 6.01 21.19
C ALA A 180 10.12 6.07 21.09
N ILE A 181 9.52 7.13 21.61
CA ILE A 181 8.08 7.41 21.46
C ILE A 181 7.81 8.01 20.06
N ASP A 182 6.67 7.68 19.46
CA ASP A 182 6.21 8.29 18.20
C ASP A 182 6.13 9.83 18.30
N GLY A 183 6.38 10.53 17.19
CA GLY A 183 6.25 11.99 17.09
C GLY A 183 7.52 12.79 17.38
N GLY A 184 8.66 12.12 17.54
CA GLY A 184 9.97 12.76 17.52
C GLY A 184 10.37 13.30 16.12
N PRO A 185 11.55 13.93 16.01
CA PRO A 185 12.06 14.45 14.74
C PRO A 185 12.08 13.36 13.66
N GLY A 186 11.63 13.73 12.46
CA GLY A 186 11.55 12.82 11.33
C GLY A 186 11.96 13.44 10.01
N LEU A 187 12.20 12.59 9.01
CA LEU A 187 12.48 13.03 7.65
C LEU A 187 11.35 13.93 7.11
N PRO A 188 11.66 14.97 6.32
CA PRO A 188 10.64 15.81 5.71
C PRO A 188 9.57 14.99 4.96
N LEU A 189 8.29 15.36 5.15
CA LEU A 189 7.08 14.72 4.58
C LEU A 189 6.81 13.28 5.03
N LEU A 190 7.81 12.40 5.02
CA LEU A 190 7.68 11.00 5.43
C LEU A 190 7.43 10.88 6.94
N ASN A 191 8.08 11.77 7.70
CA ASN A 191 8.15 11.79 9.15
C ASN A 191 8.78 10.53 9.75
N TRP A 192 9.60 9.79 8.99
CA TRP A 192 10.32 8.61 9.50
C TRP A 192 11.39 9.04 10.50
N SER A 193 11.47 8.34 11.63
CA SER A 193 12.36 8.70 12.74
C SER A 193 13.82 8.80 12.30
N VAL A 194 14.46 9.93 12.61
CA VAL A 194 15.91 10.11 12.38
C VAL A 194 16.76 9.68 13.58
N ASN A 195 16.13 9.42 14.73
CA ASN A 195 16.81 9.10 15.99
C ASN A 195 16.61 7.65 16.42
N ALA A 196 15.61 6.95 15.87
CA ALA A 196 15.22 5.61 16.31
C ALA A 196 14.76 4.77 15.11
N GLY A 197 14.48 3.49 15.35
CA GLY A 197 13.95 2.58 14.34
C GLY A 197 12.53 2.96 13.91
N ASP A 198 12.21 2.78 12.63
CA ASP A 198 10.89 3.10 12.07
C ASP A 198 10.35 1.99 11.17
N LEU A 199 9.31 1.30 11.67
CA LEU A 199 8.72 0.15 10.99
C LEU A 199 7.95 0.52 9.71
N ARG A 200 7.62 1.81 9.51
CA ARG A 200 6.91 2.26 8.30
C ARG A 200 7.73 2.07 7.04
N ILE A 201 9.06 2.02 7.15
CA ILE A 201 9.95 1.80 6.00
C ILE A 201 9.74 0.39 5.45
N ALA A 202 9.81 -0.63 6.31
CA ALA A 202 9.54 -2.02 5.94
C ALA A 202 8.10 -2.21 5.47
N HIS A 203 7.13 -1.57 6.15
CA HIS A 203 5.73 -1.59 5.73
C HIS A 203 5.55 -1.02 4.32
N ALA A 204 6.13 0.15 4.02
CA ALA A 204 6.03 0.81 2.72
C ALA A 204 6.67 -0.04 1.60
N LEU A 205 7.82 -0.65 1.85
CA LEU A 205 8.42 -1.60 0.91
C LEU A 205 7.48 -2.78 0.63
N GLY A 206 6.89 -3.37 1.67
CA GLY A 206 5.91 -4.45 1.50
C GLY A 206 4.74 -4.03 0.62
N LEU A 207 4.07 -2.92 0.96
CA LEU A 207 2.93 -2.39 0.20
C LEU A 207 3.29 -2.11 -1.27
N HIS A 208 4.43 -1.47 -1.52
CA HIS A 208 4.84 -1.07 -2.88
C HIS A 208 5.39 -2.23 -3.72
N GLY A 209 5.68 -3.38 -3.11
CA GLY A 209 5.91 -4.62 -3.82
C GLY A 209 4.79 -4.96 -4.82
N LEU A 210 3.55 -4.54 -4.53
CA LEU A 210 2.40 -4.71 -5.42
C LEU A 210 2.59 -4.02 -6.78
N GLN A 211 3.29 -2.89 -6.85
CA GLN A 211 3.59 -2.22 -8.11
C GLN A 211 4.92 -2.71 -8.70
N VAL A 212 5.93 -2.86 -7.86
CA VAL A 212 7.30 -3.15 -8.28
C VAL A 212 7.39 -4.50 -9.00
N MET A 213 6.82 -5.57 -8.42
CA MET A 213 6.97 -6.92 -8.98
C MET A 213 6.23 -7.12 -10.31
N PRO A 214 4.97 -6.65 -10.49
CA PRO A 214 4.32 -6.76 -11.81
C PRO A 214 5.02 -5.93 -12.88
N ILE A 215 5.53 -4.74 -12.56
CA ILE A 215 6.27 -3.91 -13.51
C ILE A 215 7.57 -4.62 -13.92
N ALA A 216 8.34 -5.14 -12.96
CA ALA A 216 9.54 -5.91 -13.24
C ALA A 216 9.22 -7.14 -14.11
N GLY A 217 8.20 -7.92 -13.74
CA GLY A 217 7.77 -9.09 -14.50
C GLY A 217 7.34 -8.76 -15.93
N TYR A 218 6.61 -7.66 -16.12
CA TYR A 218 6.20 -7.18 -17.45
C TYR A 218 7.40 -6.75 -18.30
N LEU A 219 8.33 -5.99 -17.73
CA LEU A 219 9.51 -5.51 -18.45
C LEU A 219 10.44 -6.66 -18.84
N LEU A 220 10.68 -7.60 -17.92
CA LEU A 220 11.45 -8.81 -18.20
C LEU A 220 10.78 -9.65 -19.28
N SER A 221 9.47 -9.91 -19.16
CA SER A 221 8.76 -10.69 -20.16
C SER A 221 8.80 -10.03 -21.55
N LYS A 222 8.57 -8.72 -21.60
CA LYS A 222 8.46 -7.99 -22.85
C LYS A 222 9.80 -7.82 -23.56
N ARG A 223 10.90 -7.66 -22.82
CA ARG A 223 12.20 -7.29 -23.39
C ARG A 223 13.17 -8.45 -23.50
N LEU A 224 13.04 -9.47 -22.64
CA LEU A 224 14.08 -10.48 -22.45
C LEU A 224 13.61 -11.91 -22.74
N ASP A 225 12.31 -12.20 -22.79
CA ASP A 225 11.82 -13.56 -23.04
C ASP A 225 12.29 -14.12 -24.39
N SER A 226 12.29 -13.30 -25.45
CA SER A 226 12.75 -13.73 -26.78
C SER A 226 14.25 -14.02 -26.86
N ARG A 227 15.04 -13.43 -25.96
CA ARG A 227 16.50 -13.55 -25.95
C ARG A 227 16.99 -14.67 -25.03
N PHE A 228 16.41 -14.79 -23.84
CA PHE A 228 16.90 -15.71 -22.80
C PHE A 228 15.93 -16.84 -22.47
N GLY A 229 14.70 -16.79 -22.99
CA GLY A 229 13.63 -17.73 -22.69
C GLY A 229 12.91 -17.42 -21.36
N PRO A 230 11.64 -17.85 -21.25
CA PRO A 230 10.77 -17.52 -20.11
C PRO A 230 11.23 -18.11 -18.77
N VAL A 231 12.02 -19.19 -18.79
CA VAL A 231 12.57 -19.79 -17.57
C VAL A 231 13.63 -18.86 -16.98
N ALA A 232 14.58 -18.39 -17.78
CA ALA A 232 15.65 -17.51 -17.32
C ALA A 232 15.10 -16.16 -16.80
N THR A 233 14.16 -15.54 -17.52
CA THR A 233 13.54 -14.27 -17.10
C THR A 233 12.69 -14.42 -15.83
N THR A 234 12.01 -15.56 -15.65
CA THR A 234 11.31 -15.86 -14.40
C THR A 234 12.29 -16.05 -13.24
N THR A 235 13.42 -16.72 -13.45
CA THR A 235 14.47 -16.84 -12.43
C THR A 235 15.02 -15.46 -12.04
N MET A 236 15.32 -14.59 -13.02
CA MET A 236 15.75 -13.21 -12.75
C MET A 236 14.74 -12.44 -11.90
N LEU A 237 13.45 -12.56 -12.22
CA LEU A 237 12.37 -11.94 -11.44
C LEU A 237 12.32 -12.48 -10.01
N VAL A 238 12.42 -13.80 -9.83
CA VAL A 238 12.40 -14.43 -8.51
C VAL A 238 13.60 -13.96 -7.70
N THR A 239 14.81 -13.96 -8.27
CA THR A 239 16.01 -13.43 -7.61
C THR A 239 15.83 -11.99 -7.18
N PHE A 240 15.31 -11.14 -8.08
CA PHE A 240 15.00 -9.74 -7.75
C PHE A 240 13.97 -9.63 -6.60
N SER A 241 12.94 -10.46 -6.63
CA SER A 241 11.88 -10.47 -5.60
C SER A 241 12.42 -10.92 -4.23
N VAL A 242 13.34 -11.89 -4.21
CA VAL A 242 14.02 -12.35 -2.99
C VAL A 242 14.90 -11.24 -2.42
N LEU A 243 15.69 -10.55 -3.25
CA LEU A 243 16.52 -9.42 -2.82
C LEU A 243 15.67 -8.26 -2.27
N TYR A 244 14.55 -7.97 -2.92
CA TYR A 244 13.59 -6.98 -2.46
C TYR A 244 12.99 -7.36 -1.09
N GLY A 245 12.54 -8.61 -0.94
CA GLY A 245 12.03 -9.15 0.32
C GLY A 245 13.08 -9.16 1.43
N ALA A 246 14.33 -9.49 1.10
CA ALA A 246 15.44 -9.42 2.04
C ALA A 246 15.73 -7.98 2.49
N THR A 247 15.59 -7.00 1.59
CA THR A 247 15.70 -5.58 1.94
C THR A 247 14.56 -5.16 2.86
N MET A 248 13.33 -5.54 2.56
CA MET A 248 12.17 -5.30 3.43
C MET A 248 12.39 -5.89 4.83
N LEU A 249 12.83 -7.15 4.91
CA LEU A 249 13.13 -7.82 6.18
C LEU A 249 14.29 -7.14 6.92
N GLY A 250 15.35 -6.76 6.19
CA GLY A 250 16.48 -6.02 6.75
C GLY A 250 16.06 -4.70 7.37
N MET A 251 15.20 -3.92 6.68
CA MET A 251 14.62 -2.68 7.23
C MET A 251 13.75 -2.94 8.45
N PHE A 252 12.99 -4.05 8.47
CA PHE A 252 12.20 -4.43 9.64
C PHE A 252 13.10 -4.74 10.83
N LEU A 253 14.12 -5.59 10.65
CA LEU A 253 15.06 -5.98 11.71
C LEU A 253 15.88 -4.78 12.21
N GLN A 254 16.33 -3.91 11.30
CA GLN A 254 17.01 -2.66 11.63
C GLN A 254 16.11 -1.75 12.48
N ALA A 255 14.84 -1.58 12.09
CA ALA A 255 13.89 -0.82 12.90
C ALA A 255 13.65 -1.48 14.27
N MET A 256 13.48 -2.81 14.32
CA MET A 256 13.31 -3.54 15.58
C MET A 256 14.51 -3.43 16.52
N ALA A 257 15.72 -3.22 16.00
CA ALA A 257 16.92 -2.93 16.79
C ALA A 257 16.97 -1.49 17.32
N GLY A 258 15.97 -0.65 17.03
CA GLY A 258 15.91 0.75 17.42
C GLY A 258 16.88 1.66 16.67
N VAL A 259 17.51 1.16 15.60
CA VAL A 259 18.50 1.91 14.80
C VAL A 259 17.77 2.72 13.74
N SER A 260 18.14 4.00 13.53
CA SER A 260 17.55 4.81 12.47
C SER A 260 18.10 4.43 11.08
N ILE A 261 17.32 4.69 10.03
CA ILE A 261 17.81 4.53 8.66
C ILE A 261 18.93 5.52 8.31
N VAL A 262 18.98 6.68 8.98
CA VAL A 262 19.97 7.73 8.69
C VAL A 262 21.36 7.35 9.24
N THR A 263 21.41 6.64 10.36
CA THR A 263 22.67 6.22 11.00
C THR A 263 23.38 5.09 10.24
N LEU A 264 22.72 4.43 9.29
CA LEU A 264 23.38 3.44 8.42
C LEU A 264 24.39 4.05 7.44
N TRP A 265 24.37 5.37 7.28
CA TRP A 265 25.18 6.11 6.32
C TRP A 265 26.23 7.01 6.96
N GLN A 266 26.42 6.88 8.28
CA GLN A 266 27.43 7.58 9.08
C GLN A 266 28.48 6.59 9.56
#